data_AF-A0A0B1SDH9-F1
#
_entry.id   AF-A0A0B1SDH9-F1
#
_cell.length_a   1.000
_cell.length_b   1.000
_cell.length_c   1.000
_cell.angle_alpha   90.00
_cell.angle_beta   90.00
_cell.angle_gamma   90.00
#
_symmetry.space_group_name_H-M   'P 1'
#
loop_
_entity.id
_entity.type
_entity.pdbx_description
1 polymer ?
#
loop_
_entity_poly.entity_id
_entity_poly.type
_entity_poly.pdbx_seq_one_letter_code
_entity_poly.pdbx_strand_id
1 'polypeptide(L)'
;MHSELLNDVDESEAIPICLAEDYEDIPKQIAAVGYGYDPTKKQQVFAGSQGPGLQIAVFSDYKEEDGFIAIKELGMATCQGDSGGPLFFRGNRGYTLLGITSTGGNCDKLDPEIKAKYVDVRNHFDWICSNTGEHTYI
;
A
#
# COMPACT_ATOMS: atom_id res chain seq x y z
N MET A 1 21.35 4.55 -12.26
CA MET A 1 20.86 4.09 -10.96
C MET A 1 21.59 4.86 -9.88
N HIS A 2 20.94 5.85 -9.27
CA HIS A 2 21.44 6.50 -8.06
C HIS A 2 20.63 5.92 -6.91
N SER A 3 21.25 5.02 -6.14
CA SER A 3 20.65 4.50 -4.90
C SER A 3 20.64 5.63 -3.88
N GLU A 4 19.46 6.03 -3.42
CA GLU A 4 19.28 7.01 -2.33
C GLU A 4 19.56 6.37 -0.95
N LEU A 5 19.70 5.04 -0.89
CA LEU A 5 20.09 4.33 0.31
C LEU A 5 21.61 4.40 0.50
N LEU A 6 22.04 4.45 1.76
CA LEU A 6 23.47 4.43 2.10
C LEU A 6 24.16 3.17 1.58
N ASN A 7 23.43 2.04 1.56
CA ASN A 7 23.87 0.77 1.02
C ASN A 7 22.67 0.05 0.40
N ASP A 8 22.92 -0.77 -0.61
CA ASP A 8 21.91 -1.66 -1.16
C ASP A 8 21.59 -2.79 -0.17
N VAL A 9 20.35 -3.26 -0.21
CA VAL A 9 19.89 -4.39 0.60
C VAL A 9 20.18 -5.68 -0.15
N ASP A 10 20.68 -6.70 0.55
CA ASP A 10 20.99 -7.99 -0.05
C ASP A 10 19.70 -8.68 -0.54
N GLU A 11 19.74 -9.28 -1.74
CA GLU A 11 18.58 -9.94 -2.34
C GLU A 11 18.05 -11.12 -1.51
N SER A 12 18.88 -11.69 -0.63
CA SER A 12 18.44 -12.72 0.33
C SER A 12 17.63 -12.17 1.49
N GLU A 13 17.72 -10.87 1.77
CA GLU A 13 16.97 -10.18 2.82
C GLU A 13 15.69 -9.53 2.28
N ALA A 14 15.74 -8.95 1.09
CA ALA A 14 14.60 -8.29 0.48
C ALA A 14 14.66 -8.31 -1.05
N ILE A 15 13.48 -8.37 -1.66
CA ILE A 15 13.31 -8.18 -3.10
C ILE A 15 12.36 -6.99 -3.33
N PRO A 16 12.63 -6.13 -4.32
CA PRO A 16 11.74 -5.01 -4.64
C PRO A 16 10.39 -5.51 -5.14
N ILE A 17 9.35 -4.73 -4.88
CA ILE A 17 8.01 -4.96 -5.42
C ILE A 17 7.94 -4.46 -6.88
N CYS A 18 7.15 -5.11 -7.73
CA CYS A 18 6.92 -4.62 -9.09
C CYS A 18 6.15 -3.29 -9.06
N LEU A 19 6.31 -2.44 -10.07
CA LEU A 19 5.58 -1.19 -10.21
C LEU A 19 4.38 -1.38 -11.15
N ALA A 20 3.19 -0.92 -10.74
CA ALA A 20 2.02 -0.94 -11.62
C ALA A 20 2.21 0.05 -12.78
N GLU A 21 1.97 -0.38 -14.01
CA GLU A 21 2.07 0.49 -15.19
C GLU A 21 0.83 1.37 -15.33
N ASP A 22 0.98 2.50 -16.02
CA ASP A 22 -0.08 3.52 -16.13
C ASP A 22 -1.37 3.02 -16.80
N TYR A 23 -1.25 2.02 -17.67
CA TYR A 23 -2.37 1.37 -18.36
C TYR A 23 -2.88 0.08 -17.69
N GLU A 24 -2.29 -0.38 -16.59
CA GLU A 24 -2.72 -1.61 -15.92
C GLU A 24 -4.07 -1.41 -15.21
N ASP A 25 -5.02 -2.31 -15.51
CA ASP A 25 -6.30 -2.36 -14.82
C ASP A 25 -6.14 -2.78 -13.35
N ILE A 26 -6.94 -2.18 -12.46
CA ILE A 26 -6.98 -2.61 -11.07
C ILE A 26 -7.74 -3.96 -10.96
N PRO A 27 -7.14 -5.01 -10.38
CA PRO A 27 -7.81 -6.29 -10.25
C PRO A 27 -8.87 -6.27 -9.14
N LYS A 28 -9.81 -7.23 -9.21
CA LYS A 28 -10.90 -7.36 -8.24
C LYS A 28 -10.46 -7.41 -6.77
N GLN A 29 -9.26 -7.89 -6.48
CA GLN A 29 -8.72 -7.95 -5.12
C GLN A 29 -7.39 -7.23 -5.05
N ILE A 30 -7.32 -6.29 -4.11
CA ILE A 30 -6.11 -5.52 -3.78
C ILE A 30 -5.90 -5.62 -2.27
N ALA A 31 -4.65 -5.54 -1.82
CA ALA A 31 -4.29 -5.72 -0.42
C ALA A 31 -3.42 -4.58 0.08
N ALA A 32 -3.64 -4.17 1.33
CA ALA A 32 -2.72 -3.33 2.07
C ALA A 32 -2.12 -4.13 3.23
N VAL A 33 -0.87 -3.82 3.59
CA VAL A 33 -0.15 -4.47 4.69
C VAL A 33 0.49 -3.42 5.59
N GLY A 34 0.45 -3.64 6.90
CA GLY A 34 0.96 -2.66 7.87
C GLY A 34 0.92 -3.11 9.32
N TYR A 35 1.46 -2.27 10.20
CA TYR A 35 1.54 -2.47 11.66
C TYR A 35 0.69 -1.46 12.44
N GLY A 36 -0.09 -0.65 11.73
CA GLY A 36 -0.87 0.45 12.27
C GLY A 36 -1.92 0.02 13.29
N TYR A 37 -2.57 1.04 13.84
CA TYR A 37 -3.60 0.88 14.85
C TYR A 37 -4.74 0.00 14.36
N ASP A 38 -5.19 -0.94 15.19
CA ASP A 38 -6.38 -1.74 14.90
C ASP A 38 -7.19 -1.92 16.18
N PRO A 39 -8.39 -1.31 16.29
CA PRO A 39 -9.22 -1.40 17.48
C PRO A 39 -9.84 -2.80 17.68
N THR A 40 -9.84 -3.65 16.65
CA THR A 40 -10.43 -5.00 16.68
C THR A 40 -9.47 -6.05 17.25
N LYS A 41 -8.17 -5.74 17.27
CA LYS A 41 -7.13 -6.65 17.77
C LYS A 41 -6.71 -6.23 19.18
N LYS A 42 -6.51 -7.23 20.03
CA LYS A 42 -5.83 -7.00 21.31
C LYS A 42 -4.41 -6.54 21.01
N GLN A 43 -3.98 -5.42 21.57
CA GLN A 43 -2.57 -5.01 21.54
C GLN A 43 -1.74 -6.14 22.15
N GLN A 44 -1.00 -6.84 21.29
CA GLN A 44 -0.08 -7.87 21.73
C GLN A 44 1.30 -7.24 21.88
N VAL A 45 2.06 -7.75 22.84
CA VAL A 45 3.47 -7.38 22.98
C VAL A 45 4.25 -8.26 22.02
N PHE A 46 4.63 -7.71 20.87
CA PHE A 46 5.53 -8.38 19.93
C PHE A 46 6.86 -7.64 19.90
N ALA A 47 7.96 -8.33 20.21
CA ALA A 47 9.31 -7.76 20.26
C ALA A 47 9.43 -6.47 21.11
N GLY A 48 8.65 -6.36 22.19
CA GLY A 48 8.66 -5.19 23.08
C GLY A 48 7.78 -4.01 22.62
N SER A 49 7.13 -4.11 21.46
CA SER A 49 6.14 -3.13 20.98
C SER A 49 4.72 -3.62 21.24
N GLN A 50 3.86 -2.73 21.77
CA GLN A 50 2.42 -3.00 21.90
C GLN A 50 1.73 -2.66 20.57
N GLY A 51 1.13 -3.66 19.93
CA GLY A 51 0.41 -3.47 18.67
C GLY A 51 -0.22 -4.77 18.17
N PRO A 52 -0.99 -4.72 17.08
CA PRO A 52 -1.63 -5.93 16.52
C PRO A 52 -0.64 -6.87 15.82
N GLY A 53 0.62 -6.46 15.62
CA GLY A 53 1.57 -7.13 14.74
C GLY A 53 1.32 -6.77 13.27
N LEU A 54 1.98 -7.47 12.34
CA LEU A 54 1.79 -7.25 10.91
C LEU A 54 0.39 -7.76 10.50
N GLN A 55 -0.35 -6.93 9.78
CA GLN A 55 -1.70 -7.25 9.32
C GLN A 55 -1.82 -7.04 7.81
N ILE A 56 -2.72 -7.81 7.20
CA ILE A 56 -3.08 -7.69 5.79
C ILE A 56 -4.58 -7.43 5.70
N ALA A 57 -4.98 -6.35 5.05
CA ALA A 57 -6.36 -6.03 4.71
C ALA A 57 -6.56 -6.22 3.21
N VAL A 58 -7.58 -6.98 2.80
CA VAL A 58 -7.89 -7.26 1.39
C VAL A 58 -9.20 -6.57 1.02
N PHE A 59 -9.19 -5.76 -0.02
CA PHE A 59 -10.32 -4.98 -0.49
C PHE A 59 -10.77 -5.45 -1.87
N SER A 60 -12.06 -5.31 -2.13
CA SER A 60 -12.75 -5.66 -3.38
C SER A 60 -13.75 -4.61 -3.86
N ASP A 61 -14.14 -3.66 -3.01
CA ASP A 61 -14.93 -2.48 -3.38
C ASP A 61 -14.13 -1.19 -3.13
N TYR A 62 -13.81 -0.50 -4.22
CA TYR A 62 -13.00 0.71 -4.25
C TYR A 62 -13.36 1.56 -5.47
N LYS A 63 -12.94 2.82 -5.47
CA LYS A 63 -13.05 3.71 -6.63
C LYS A 63 -11.75 4.45 -6.89
N GLU A 64 -11.49 4.72 -8.15
CA GLU A 64 -10.50 5.73 -8.55
C GLU A 64 -11.18 7.11 -8.51
N GLU A 65 -10.55 8.07 -7.84
CA GLU A 65 -11.05 9.45 -7.72
C GLU A 65 -9.89 10.41 -7.45
N ASP A 66 -9.74 11.44 -8.27
CA ASP A 66 -8.78 12.54 -8.08
C ASP A 66 -7.32 12.10 -7.87
N GLY A 67 -6.89 11.05 -8.57
CA GLY A 67 -5.53 10.49 -8.44
C GLY A 67 -5.34 9.58 -7.23
N PHE A 68 -6.44 9.21 -6.54
CA PHE A 68 -6.44 8.27 -5.43
C PHE A 68 -7.25 7.02 -5.75
N ILE A 69 -6.91 5.93 -5.07
CA ILE A 69 -7.77 4.76 -4.91
C ILE A 69 -8.41 4.86 -3.53
N ALA A 70 -9.74 5.00 -3.49
CA ALA A 70 -10.53 5.17 -2.28
C ALA A 70 -11.33 3.90 -1.98
N ILE A 71 -11.12 3.31 -0.80
CA ILE A 71 -11.84 2.10 -0.38
C ILE A 71 -13.28 2.44 -0.05
N LYS A 72 -14.20 1.62 -0.54
CA LYS A 72 -15.65 1.77 -0.35
C LYS A 72 -16.22 0.79 0.67
N GLU A 73 -15.49 -0.28 0.97
CA GLU A 73 -15.88 -1.30 1.93
C GLU A 73 -16.06 -0.70 3.34
N LEU A 74 -17.23 -0.93 3.92
CA LEU A 74 -17.54 -0.48 5.26
C LEU A 74 -16.85 -1.37 6.30
N GLY A 75 -16.22 -0.75 7.29
CA GLY A 75 -15.54 -1.44 8.37
C GLY A 75 -14.18 -2.05 7.99
N MET A 76 -13.70 -1.80 6.78
CA MET A 76 -12.36 -2.20 6.33
C MET A 76 -11.59 -0.97 5.85
N ALA A 77 -10.49 -0.65 6.52
CA ALA A 77 -9.63 0.48 6.20
C ALA A 77 -8.21 0.23 6.71
N THR A 78 -7.22 0.88 6.10
CA THR A 78 -5.96 1.16 6.80
C THR A 78 -6.20 2.29 7.80
N CYS A 79 -5.53 2.22 8.95
CA CYS A 79 -5.74 3.11 10.07
C CYS A 79 -4.51 3.99 10.31
N GLN A 80 -4.48 4.67 11.45
CA GLN A 80 -3.35 5.49 11.85
C GLN A 80 -2.07 4.62 12.01
N GLY A 81 -0.95 5.13 11.51
CA GLY A 81 0.35 4.44 11.59
C GLY A 81 0.73 3.61 10.37
N ASP A 82 -0.16 3.48 9.38
CA ASP A 82 0.12 2.79 8.11
C ASP A 82 0.45 3.74 6.95
N SER A 83 0.59 5.04 7.20
CA SER A 83 0.96 6.04 6.19
C SER A 83 2.25 5.67 5.46
N GLY A 84 2.25 5.73 4.14
CA GLY A 84 3.36 5.29 3.30
C GLY A 84 3.40 3.79 2.99
N GLY A 85 2.56 2.98 3.65
CA GLY A 85 2.47 1.54 3.41
C GLY A 85 1.94 1.19 2.01
N PRO A 86 2.24 -0.01 1.50
CA PRO A 86 1.89 -0.39 0.14
C PRO A 86 0.46 -0.91 0.03
N LEU A 87 -0.26 -0.43 -0.99
CA LEU A 87 -1.42 -1.08 -1.58
C LEU A 87 -0.95 -1.82 -2.82
N PHE A 88 -1.21 -3.12 -2.91
CA PHE A 88 -0.65 -3.97 -3.94
C PHE A 88 -1.62 -5.07 -4.37
N PHE A 89 -1.31 -5.73 -5.47
CA PHE A 89 -2.02 -6.91 -5.93
C PHE A 89 -1.04 -7.96 -6.46
N ARG A 90 -1.51 -9.19 -6.65
CA ARG A 90 -0.72 -10.24 -7.31
C ARG A 90 -1.01 -10.22 -8.81
N GLY A 91 -0.11 -9.60 -9.57
CA GLY A 91 -0.13 -9.59 -11.03
C GLY A 91 0.67 -10.75 -11.63
N ASN A 92 0.81 -10.73 -12.96
CA ASN A 92 1.57 -11.75 -13.70
C ASN A 92 3.07 -11.72 -13.39
N ARG A 93 3.60 -10.53 -13.04
CA ARG A 93 5.02 -10.30 -12.72
C ARG A 93 5.36 -10.56 -11.25
N GLY A 94 4.36 -10.81 -10.41
CA GLY A 94 4.51 -10.92 -8.96
C GLY A 94 3.63 -9.92 -8.21
N TYR A 95 4.00 -9.63 -6.95
CA TYR A 95 3.34 -8.57 -6.21
C TYR A 95 3.68 -7.22 -6.84
N THR A 96 2.64 -6.45 -7.17
CA THR A 96 2.74 -5.20 -7.92
C THR A 96 2.14 -4.09 -7.09
N LEU A 97 2.94 -3.05 -6.83
CA LEU A 97 2.59 -1.85 -6.10
C LEU A 97 1.63 -1.00 -6.93
N LEU A 98 0.45 -0.80 -6.38
CA LEU A 98 -0.64 -0.05 -7.00
C LEU A 98 -0.85 1.31 -6.35
N GLY A 99 -0.65 1.40 -5.04
CA GLY A 99 -0.88 2.64 -4.31
C GLY A 99 -0.05 2.78 -3.04
N ILE A 100 0.00 4.00 -2.53
CA ILE A 100 0.68 4.35 -1.28
C ILE A 100 -0.34 4.90 -0.29
N THR A 101 -0.42 4.34 0.91
CA THR A 101 -1.35 4.80 1.96
C THR A 101 -1.13 6.27 2.26
N SER A 102 -2.17 7.10 2.07
CA SER A 102 -2.10 8.55 2.27
C SER A 102 -3.02 9.00 3.39
N THR A 103 -4.31 8.66 3.29
CA THR A 103 -5.30 8.99 4.31
C THR A 103 -5.86 7.70 4.88
N GLY A 104 -5.72 7.49 6.18
CA GLY A 104 -6.35 6.38 6.88
C GLY A 104 -7.86 6.60 7.05
N GLY A 105 -8.61 5.51 7.16
CA GLY A 105 -10.01 5.57 7.59
C GLY A 105 -10.12 5.94 9.08
N ASN A 106 -11.33 6.31 9.51
CA ASN A 106 -11.62 6.40 10.94
C ASN A 106 -11.93 4.99 11.46
N CYS A 107 -10.97 4.34 12.10
CA CYS A 107 -11.17 2.96 12.54
C CYS A 107 -11.99 2.83 13.83
N ASP A 108 -12.16 3.93 14.57
CA ASP A 108 -12.99 3.98 15.79
C ASP A 108 -14.47 4.22 15.49
N LYS A 109 -14.79 4.73 14.30
CA LYS A 109 -16.16 5.05 13.88
C LYS A 109 -16.38 4.62 12.45
N LEU A 110 -17.43 3.84 12.21
CA LEU A 110 -17.91 3.53 10.85
C LEU A 110 -18.46 4.82 10.20
N ASP A 111 -17.56 5.64 9.67
CA ASP A 111 -17.89 6.87 8.97
C ASP A 111 -17.79 6.63 7.45
N PRO A 112 -18.92 6.62 6.72
CA PRO A 112 -18.92 6.38 5.28
C PRO A 112 -18.32 7.55 4.48
N GLU A 113 -18.05 8.71 5.09
CA GLU A 113 -17.40 9.85 4.43
C GLU A 113 -15.86 9.82 4.55
N ILE A 114 -15.33 9.20 5.62
CA ILE A 114 -13.87 9.10 5.86
C ILE A 114 -13.37 7.75 5.35
N LYS A 115 -12.91 7.74 4.10
CA LYS A 115 -12.40 6.54 3.41
C LYS A 115 -10.88 6.46 3.50
N ALA A 116 -10.38 5.24 3.64
CA ALA A 116 -8.97 4.98 3.36
C ALA A 116 -8.69 5.34 1.89
N LYS A 117 -7.70 6.23 1.68
CA LYS A 117 -7.25 6.67 0.36
C LYS A 117 -5.78 6.38 0.19
N TYR A 118 -5.45 5.88 -1.00
CA TYR A 118 -4.09 5.58 -1.42
C TYR A 118 -3.77 6.44 -2.63
N VAL A 119 -2.61 7.08 -2.65
CA VAL A 119 -2.11 7.74 -3.87
C VAL A 119 -1.94 6.65 -4.92
N ASP A 120 -2.54 6.83 -6.09
CA ASP A 120 -2.44 5.88 -7.19
C ASP A 120 -1.07 6.02 -7.87
N VAL A 121 -0.26 4.98 -7.74
CA VAL A 121 1.14 4.97 -8.17
C VAL A 121 1.26 5.04 -9.70
N ARG A 122 0.24 4.57 -10.43
CA ARG A 122 0.20 4.61 -11.89
C ARG A 122 0.31 6.03 -12.44
N ASN A 123 -0.26 7.02 -11.73
CA ASN A 123 -0.17 8.44 -12.09
C ASN A 123 1.23 9.05 -11.90
N HIS A 124 2.13 8.32 -11.23
CA HIS A 124 3.49 8.75 -10.93
C HIS A 124 4.53 7.82 -11.57
N PHE A 125 4.14 6.88 -12.43
CA PHE A 125 5.01 5.88 -13.01
C PHE A 125 6.26 6.48 -13.66
N ASP A 126 6.07 7.39 -14.63
CA ASP A 126 7.18 8.05 -15.34
C ASP A 126 8.10 8.82 -14.39
N TRP A 127 7.52 9.49 -13.39
CA TRP A 127 8.30 10.24 -12.40
C TRP A 127 9.13 9.29 -11.54
N ILE A 128 8.56 8.17 -11.08
CA ILE A 128 9.29 7.16 -10.29
C ILE A 128 10.45 6.62 -11.13
N CYS A 129 10.17 6.12 -12.34
CA CYS A 129 11.19 5.57 -13.23
C CYS A 129 12.32 6.57 -13.53
N SER A 130 11.97 7.83 -13.78
CA SER A 130 12.96 8.89 -14.07
C SER A 130 13.87 9.21 -12.87
N ASN A 131 13.38 9.06 -11.64
CA ASN A 131 14.14 9.39 -10.43
C ASN A 131 14.88 8.19 -9.83
N THR A 132 14.37 6.97 -9.98
CA THR A 132 15.03 5.75 -9.48
C THR A 132 16.01 5.17 -10.50
N GLY A 133 15.83 5.48 -11.79
CA GLY A 133 16.57 4.85 -12.88
C GLY A 133 16.11 3.41 -13.16
N GLU A 134 14.95 3.02 -12.62
CA GLU A 134 14.25 1.79 -12.99
C GLU A 134 13.52 2.03 -14.30
N HIS A 135 14.00 1.42 -15.39
CA HIS A 135 13.29 1.41 -16.66
C HIS A 135 12.71 0.01 -16.89
N THR A 136 11.40 -0.09 -17.05
CA THR A 136 10.76 -1.25 -17.68
C THR A 136 11.03 -1.24 -19.19
N TYR A 137 12.28 -1.44 -19.57
CA TYR A 137 12.64 -1.85 -20.93
C TYR A 137 13.50 -3.11 -20.82
N ILE A 138 12.84 -4.26 -21.01
CA ILE A 138 13.47 -5.47 -21.52
C ILE A 138 12.86 -5.72 -22.89
#